data_AF-A0A7V4WGQ7-F1
#
_entry.id   AF-A0A7V4WGQ7-F1
#
_cell.length_a   1.000
_cell.length_b   1.000
_cell.length_c   1.000
_cell.angle_alpha   90.00
_cell.angle_beta   90.00
_cell.angle_gamma   90.00
#
_symmetry.space_group_name_H-M   'P 1'
#
loop_
_entity.id
_entity.type
_entity.pdbx_description
1 polymer ?
#
loop_
_entity_poly.entity_id
_entity_poly.type
_entity_poly.pdbx_seq_one_letter_code
_entity_poly.pdbx_strand_id
1 'polypeptide(L)'
;RIQRYIVAELFTSFKMNFLTGKYIATFIAVASALALAFATGAGGKGALKLWPLFGAVNQTLAGLALIIITVYLKTKGGMKWVVSGIPAILMVFMTIWALVLNQTKFGTSHNMLLQVVNGLILFLAIWIAIEGLIKFMSMKSES
;
A
#
# COMPACT_ATOMS: atom_id res chain seq x y z
N ARG A 1 -0.40 -9.76 16.40
CA ARG A 1 0.89 -9.87 17.12
C ARG A 1 2.04 -9.19 16.37
N ILE A 2 2.29 -9.52 15.10
CA ILE A 2 3.32 -8.87 14.25
C ILE A 2 3.07 -7.37 14.03
N GLN A 3 1.81 -6.96 13.86
CA GLN A 3 1.43 -5.55 13.76
C GLN A 3 1.95 -4.70 14.93
N ARG A 4 1.98 -5.22 16.17
CA ARG A 4 2.46 -4.48 17.34
C ARG A 4 3.98 -4.24 17.29
N TYR A 5 4.76 -5.19 16.78
CA TYR A 5 6.21 -5.10 16.72
C TYR A 5 6.70 -4.17 15.61
N ILE A 6 6.13 -4.29 14.41
CA ILE A 6 6.34 -3.34 13.31
C ILE A 6 5.96 -1.92 13.75
N VAL A 7 4.91 -1.83 14.58
CA VAL A 7 4.47 -0.56 15.12
C VAL A 7 5.51 0.04 16.06
N ALA A 8 6.09 -0.74 16.96
CA ALA A 8 7.11 -0.29 17.91
C ALA A 8 8.43 0.10 17.21
N GLU A 9 8.90 -0.69 16.24
CA GLU A 9 10.15 -0.42 15.51
C GLU A 9 10.08 0.86 14.66
N LEU A 10 8.93 1.11 14.04
CA LEU A 10 8.70 2.35 13.28
C LEU A 10 8.67 3.60 14.17
N PHE A 11 8.37 3.50 15.46
CA PHE A 11 8.40 4.67 16.35
C PHE A 11 9.77 4.92 16.96
N THR A 12 10.57 3.88 17.13
CA THR A 12 11.94 4.00 17.62
C THR A 12 12.88 4.60 16.57
N SER A 13 12.67 4.27 15.29
CA SER A 13 13.61 4.66 14.21
C SER A 13 13.49 6.09 13.71
N PHE A 14 12.40 6.83 14.02
CA PHE A 14 12.07 8.00 13.21
C PHE A 14 12.34 9.39 13.78
N LYS A 15 12.60 9.61 15.10
CA LYS A 15 12.98 10.91 15.73
C LYS A 15 12.62 12.22 14.95
N MET A 16 11.42 12.33 14.36
CA MET A 16 11.00 13.46 13.51
C MET A 16 9.50 13.64 13.67
N ASN A 17 9.13 14.76 14.29
CA ASN A 17 7.93 14.94 15.09
C ASN A 17 6.81 15.75 14.42
N PHE A 18 6.83 16.01 13.11
CA PHE A 18 5.94 17.05 12.58
C PHE A 18 4.90 16.63 11.53
N LEU A 19 5.10 15.60 10.71
CA LEU A 19 4.10 15.25 9.66
C LEU A 19 3.93 13.73 9.40
N THR A 20 4.47 12.88 10.28
CA THR A 20 4.49 11.41 10.18
C THR A 20 3.73 10.75 11.32
N GLY A 21 2.64 11.38 11.77
CA GLY A 21 1.74 10.77 12.74
C GLY A 21 1.03 9.57 12.12
N LYS A 22 1.68 8.41 12.08
CA LYS A 22 1.08 7.12 11.72
C LYS A 22 -0.25 6.91 12.43
N TYR A 23 -0.38 7.42 13.65
CA TYR A 23 -1.63 7.41 14.41
C TYR A 23 -2.70 8.37 13.87
N ILE A 24 -2.35 9.55 13.35
CA ILE A 24 -3.29 10.50 12.72
C ILE A 24 -3.74 9.99 11.36
N ALA A 25 -2.80 9.49 10.52
CA ALA A 25 -3.15 8.87 9.24
C ALA A 25 -4.01 7.61 9.43
N THR A 26 -3.69 6.79 10.43
CA THR A 26 -4.51 5.61 10.80
C THR A 26 -5.84 6.03 11.41
N PHE A 27 -5.90 7.07 12.23
CA PHE A 27 -7.14 7.57 12.83
C PHE A 27 -8.07 8.13 11.77
N ILE A 28 -7.56 8.92 10.82
CA ILE A 28 -8.33 9.40 9.67
C ILE A 28 -8.79 8.21 8.82
N ALA A 29 -7.93 7.24 8.51
CA ALA A 29 -8.31 6.07 7.73
C ALA A 29 -9.38 5.20 8.43
N VAL A 30 -9.25 4.98 9.75
CA VAL A 30 -10.19 4.18 10.56
C VAL A 30 -11.50 4.93 10.79
N ALA A 31 -11.46 6.23 11.07
CA ALA A 31 -12.65 7.07 11.20
C ALA A 31 -13.41 7.18 9.87
N SER A 32 -12.68 7.30 8.75
CA SER A 32 -13.26 7.27 7.41
C SER A 32 -13.88 5.90 7.12
N ALA A 33 -13.17 4.80 7.38
CA ALA A 33 -13.68 3.44 7.16
C ALA A 33 -14.91 3.10 8.03
N LEU A 34 -14.93 3.58 9.28
CA LEU A 34 -16.09 3.51 10.16
C LEU A 34 -17.26 4.32 9.59
N ALA A 35 -17.04 5.57 9.18
CA ALA A 35 -18.06 6.38 8.52
C ALA A 35 -18.58 5.72 7.23
N LEU A 36 -17.72 5.12 6.40
CA LEU A 36 -18.08 4.34 5.20
C LEU A 36 -18.99 3.16 5.52
N ALA A 37 -18.64 2.39 6.54
CA ALA A 37 -19.35 1.17 6.93
C ALA A 37 -20.78 1.47 7.38
N PHE A 38 -20.99 2.60 8.06
CA PHE A 38 -22.30 3.03 8.54
C PHE A 38 -23.11 3.85 7.52
N ALA A 39 -22.45 4.63 6.64
CA ALA A 39 -23.14 5.44 5.61
C ALA A 39 -23.73 4.61 4.46
N THR A 40 -23.27 3.36 4.25
CA THR A 40 -23.70 2.51 3.12
C THR A 40 -24.88 1.57 3.44
N GLY A 41 -25.50 1.73 4.62
CA GLY A 41 -26.77 1.11 5.02
C GLY A 41 -26.64 -0.06 6.00
N ALA A 42 -27.55 -0.11 6.99
CA ALA A 42 -27.54 -0.99 8.18
C ALA A 42 -27.63 -2.51 7.93
N GLY A 43 -27.58 -2.97 6.68
CA GLY A 43 -27.79 -4.38 6.30
C GLY A 43 -26.52 -5.20 6.04
N GLY A 44 -25.34 -4.78 6.50
CA GLY A 44 -24.08 -5.53 6.34
C GLY A 44 -23.45 -5.49 4.92
N LYS A 45 -24.15 -4.95 3.92
CA LYS A 45 -23.64 -4.79 2.54
C LYS A 45 -22.47 -3.80 2.43
N GLY A 46 -22.33 -2.88 3.39
CA GLY A 46 -21.20 -1.95 3.47
C GLY A 46 -19.85 -2.63 3.69
N ALA A 47 -19.82 -3.64 4.57
CA ALA A 47 -18.61 -4.42 4.84
C ALA A 47 -18.12 -5.19 3.59
N LEU A 48 -19.04 -5.74 2.79
CA LEU A 48 -18.71 -6.45 1.54
C LEU A 48 -18.13 -5.52 0.46
N LYS A 49 -18.53 -4.24 0.43
CA LYS A 49 -17.97 -3.25 -0.49
C LYS A 49 -16.57 -2.78 -0.08
N LEU A 50 -16.24 -2.87 1.21
CA LEU A 50 -14.92 -2.51 1.76
C LEU A 50 -13.87 -3.61 1.56
N TRP A 51 -14.28 -4.87 1.44
CA TRP A 51 -13.36 -6.00 1.33
C TRP A 51 -12.27 -5.87 0.23
N PRO A 52 -12.60 -5.41 -1.00
CA PRO A 52 -11.59 -5.23 -2.04
C PRO A 52 -10.54 -4.17 -1.69
N LEU A 53 -10.91 -3.14 -0.93
CA LEU A 53 -9.97 -2.10 -0.47
C LEU A 53 -8.97 -2.67 0.54
N PHE A 54 -9.44 -3.51 1.49
CA PHE A 54 -8.55 -4.20 2.43
C PHE A 54 -7.54 -5.09 1.69
N GLY A 55 -8.01 -5.84 0.68
CA GLY A 55 -7.13 -6.64 -0.18
C GLY A 55 -6.05 -5.79 -0.87
N ALA A 56 -6.46 -4.69 -1.50
CA ALA A 56 -5.55 -3.81 -2.23
C ALA A 56 -4.50 -3.15 -1.32
N VAL A 57 -4.88 -2.67 -0.13
CA VAL A 57 -3.92 -2.10 0.84
C VAL A 57 -2.90 -3.14 1.28
N ASN A 58 -3.33 -4.38 1.56
CA ASN A 58 -2.43 -5.45 1.96
C ASN A 58 -1.45 -5.84 0.84
N GLN A 59 -1.93 -5.91 -0.40
CA GLN A 59 -1.07 -6.20 -1.55
C GLN A 59 -0.06 -5.06 -1.80
N THR A 60 -0.48 -3.80 -1.61
CA THR A 60 0.43 -2.64 -1.69
C THR A 60 1.53 -2.72 -0.63
N LEU A 61 1.20 -3.08 0.62
CA LEU A 61 2.19 -3.26 1.69
C LEU A 61 3.13 -4.43 1.42
N ALA A 62 2.61 -5.54 0.90
CA ALA A 62 3.41 -6.69 0.48
C ALA A 62 4.37 -6.32 -0.67
N GLY A 63 3.89 -5.58 -1.67
CA GLY A 63 4.72 -5.04 -2.75
C GLY A 63 5.84 -4.15 -2.22
N LEU A 64 5.54 -3.21 -1.32
CA LEU A 64 6.53 -2.36 -0.66
C LEU A 64 7.59 -3.19 0.09
N ALA A 65 7.17 -4.18 0.88
CA ALA A 65 8.10 -5.04 1.61
C ALA A 65 9.03 -5.81 0.66
N LEU A 66 8.49 -6.37 -0.42
CA LEU A 66 9.28 -7.07 -1.43
C LEU A 66 10.25 -6.14 -2.17
N ILE A 67 9.84 -4.90 -2.49
CA ILE A 67 10.73 -3.88 -3.06
C ILE A 67 11.89 -3.57 -2.09
N ILE A 68 11.61 -3.37 -0.80
CA ILE A 68 12.63 -3.10 0.22
C ILE A 68 13.62 -4.26 0.30
N ILE A 69 13.13 -5.51 0.36
CA ILE A 69 13.98 -6.71 0.38
C ILE A 69 14.81 -6.80 -0.91
N THR A 70 14.22 -6.47 -2.06
CA THR A 70 14.91 -6.48 -3.36
C THR A 70 16.06 -5.49 -3.40
N VAL A 71 15.82 -4.25 -2.97
CA VAL A 71 16.84 -3.20 -2.86
C VAL A 71 17.92 -3.61 -1.85
N TYR A 72 17.54 -4.18 -0.71
CA TYR A 72 18.49 -4.68 0.28
C TYR A 72 19.36 -5.83 -0.25
N LEU A 73 18.77 -6.82 -0.92
CA LEU A 73 19.52 -7.95 -1.48
C LEU A 73 20.42 -7.51 -2.63
N LYS A 74 20.05 -6.44 -3.34
CA LYS A 74 20.91 -5.84 -4.37
C LYS A 74 22.21 -5.29 -3.79
N THR A 75 22.18 -4.65 -2.62
CA THR A 75 23.42 -4.16 -1.97
C THR A 75 24.35 -5.27 -1.51
N LYS A 76 23.83 -6.50 -1.34
CA LYS A 76 24.63 -7.68 -1.01
C LYS A 76 25.32 -8.32 -2.22
N GLY A 77 25.15 -7.75 -3.42
CA GLY A 77 25.80 -8.20 -4.64
C GLY A 77 25.24 -9.51 -5.22
N GLY A 78 25.56 -9.73 -6.51
CA GLY A 78 25.12 -10.90 -7.27
C GLY A 78 23.62 -10.90 -7.60
N MET A 79 23.07 -12.08 -7.91
CA MET A 79 21.70 -12.25 -8.44
C MET A 79 20.64 -12.53 -7.35
N LYS A 80 20.99 -12.41 -6.07
CA LYS A 80 20.10 -12.76 -4.92
C LYS A 80 18.82 -11.91 -4.88
N TRP A 81 18.88 -10.67 -5.38
CA TRP A 81 17.73 -9.77 -5.44
C TRP A 81 16.59 -10.30 -6.32
N VAL A 82 16.87 -11.22 -7.27
CA VAL A 82 15.84 -11.78 -8.17
C VAL A 82 14.78 -12.57 -7.40
N VAL A 83 15.15 -13.20 -6.28
CA VAL A 83 14.24 -14.01 -5.45
C VAL A 83 13.09 -13.18 -4.88
N SER A 84 13.32 -11.92 -4.54
CA SER A 84 12.28 -10.99 -4.09
C SER A 84 11.79 -10.04 -5.19
N GLY A 85 12.66 -9.73 -6.17
CA GLY A 85 12.37 -8.78 -7.25
C GLY A 85 11.31 -9.26 -8.22
N ILE A 86 11.34 -10.53 -8.62
CA ILE A 86 10.30 -11.11 -9.49
C ILE A 86 8.93 -11.08 -8.77
N PRO A 87 8.80 -11.60 -7.53
CA PRO A 87 7.57 -11.46 -6.76
C PRO A 87 7.13 -10.00 -6.56
N ALA A 88 8.06 -9.07 -6.33
CA ALA A 88 7.74 -7.65 -6.16
C ALA A 88 7.03 -7.09 -7.38
N ILE A 89 7.56 -7.35 -8.58
CA ILE A 89 6.99 -6.87 -9.85
C ILE A 89 5.59 -7.44 -10.05
N LEU A 90 5.43 -8.76 -9.89
CA LEU A 90 4.12 -9.40 -10.03
C LEU A 90 3.11 -8.86 -9.03
N MET A 91 3.51 -8.69 -7.77
CA MET A 91 2.63 -8.15 -6.74
C MET A 91 2.20 -6.71 -7.04
N VAL A 92 3.13 -5.84 -7.42
CA VAL A 92 2.81 -4.44 -7.79
C VAL A 92 1.88 -4.40 -9.01
N PHE A 93 2.15 -5.21 -10.03
CA PHE A 93 1.32 -5.30 -11.22
C PHE A 93 -0.12 -5.72 -10.87
N MET A 94 -0.28 -6.81 -10.12
CA MET A 94 -1.60 -7.30 -9.71
C MET A 94 -2.34 -6.29 -8.82
N THR A 95 -1.61 -5.58 -7.96
CA THR A 95 -2.17 -4.53 -7.09
C THR A 95 -2.73 -3.37 -7.91
N ILE A 96 -1.92 -2.82 -8.82
CA ILE A 96 -2.32 -1.70 -9.68
C ILE A 96 -3.50 -2.12 -10.57
N TRP A 97 -3.43 -3.31 -11.16
CA TRP A 97 -4.51 -3.86 -11.98
C TRP A 97 -5.84 -3.94 -11.21
N ALA A 98 -5.82 -4.52 -10.01
CA ALA A 98 -7.00 -4.62 -9.16
C ALA A 98 -7.55 -3.25 -8.73
N LEU A 99 -6.67 -2.30 -8.42
CA LEU A 99 -7.04 -0.94 -8.04
C LEU A 99 -7.70 -0.18 -9.19
N VAL A 100 -7.23 -0.33 -10.43
CA VAL A 100 -7.86 0.25 -11.62
C VAL A 100 -9.25 -0.32 -11.84
N LEU A 101 -9.43 -1.65 -11.72
CA LEU A 101 -10.75 -2.29 -11.82
C LEU A 101 -11.72 -1.83 -10.72
N ASN A 102 -11.24 -1.66 -9.49
CA ASN A 102 -12.05 -1.12 -8.40
C ASN A 102 -12.42 0.35 -8.66
N GLN A 103 -11.51 1.14 -9.24
CA GLN A 103 -11.76 2.55 -9.54
C GLN A 103 -12.91 2.72 -10.53
N THR A 104 -12.91 1.93 -11.61
CA THR A 104 -13.99 1.97 -12.60
C THR A 104 -15.31 1.48 -12.00
N LYS A 105 -15.28 0.39 -11.22
CA LYS A 105 -16.47 -0.16 -10.54
C LYS A 105 -17.10 0.81 -9.53
N PHE A 106 -16.30 1.53 -8.74
CA PHE A 106 -16.81 2.49 -7.77
C PHE A 106 -17.36 3.76 -8.44
N GLY A 107 -16.75 4.19 -9.55
CA GLY A 107 -17.27 5.28 -10.36
C GLY A 107 -18.63 4.96 -10.97
N THR A 108 -18.80 3.78 -11.59
CA THR A 108 -20.10 3.37 -12.16
C THR A 108 -21.16 3.16 -11.08
N SER A 109 -20.77 2.70 -9.89
CA SER A 109 -21.67 2.52 -8.74
C SER A 109 -22.01 3.83 -8.01
N HIS A 110 -21.53 4.99 -8.48
CA HIS A 110 -21.74 6.33 -7.89
C HIS A 110 -21.30 6.41 -6.42
N ASN A 111 -20.31 5.59 -6.05
CA ASN A 111 -19.84 5.50 -4.67
C ASN A 111 -18.60 6.37 -4.48
N MET A 112 -18.83 7.70 -4.47
CA MET A 112 -17.80 8.73 -4.51
C MET A 112 -16.72 8.56 -3.43
N LEU A 113 -17.13 8.17 -2.23
CA LEU A 113 -16.24 7.98 -1.11
C LEU A 113 -15.26 6.81 -1.31
N LEU A 114 -15.73 5.64 -1.75
CA LEU A 114 -14.86 4.50 -2.07
C LEU A 114 -13.97 4.80 -3.27
N GLN A 115 -14.48 5.56 -4.25
CA GLN A 115 -13.73 5.97 -5.43
C GLN A 115 -12.56 6.92 -5.08
N VAL A 116 -12.75 7.86 -4.16
CA VAL A 116 -11.68 8.74 -3.67
C VAL A 116 -10.64 7.95 -2.89
N VAL A 117 -11.07 7.11 -1.95
CA VAL A 117 -10.15 6.29 -1.13
C VAL A 117 -9.35 5.32 -2.01
N ASN A 118 -9.99 4.63 -2.95
CA ASN A 118 -9.32 3.74 -3.89
C ASN A 118 -8.33 4.50 -4.80
N GLY A 119 -8.70 5.70 -5.25
CA GLY A 119 -7.84 6.57 -6.04
C GLY A 119 -6.57 7.00 -5.29
N LEU A 120 -6.68 7.33 -4.00
CA LEU A 120 -5.52 7.63 -3.16
C LEU A 120 -4.59 6.42 -3.01
N ILE A 121 -5.14 5.21 -2.81
CA ILE A 121 -4.33 3.98 -2.73
C ILE A 121 -3.64 3.69 -4.05
N LEU A 122 -4.33 3.86 -5.19
CA LEU A 122 -3.75 3.70 -6.53
C LEU A 122 -2.59 4.66 -6.76
N PHE A 123 -2.76 5.93 -6.39
CA PHE A 123 -1.68 6.92 -6.46
C PHE A 123 -0.46 6.49 -5.62
N LEU A 124 -0.68 6.08 -4.37
CA LEU A 124 0.39 5.60 -3.49
C LEU A 124 1.09 4.36 -4.05
N ALA A 125 0.35 3.40 -4.61
CA ALA A 125 0.92 2.19 -5.19
C ALA A 125 1.83 2.50 -6.38
N ILE A 126 1.41 3.42 -7.27
CA ILE A 126 2.21 3.88 -8.41
C ILE A 126 3.45 4.63 -7.93
N TRP A 127 3.29 5.54 -6.95
CA TRP A 127 4.41 6.29 -6.37
C TRP A 127 5.49 5.35 -5.80
N ILE A 128 5.08 4.37 -4.98
CA ILE A 128 5.99 3.38 -4.40
C ILE A 128 6.70 2.55 -5.48
N ALA A 129 5.99 2.17 -6.54
CA ALA A 129 6.58 1.42 -7.65
C ALA A 129 7.68 2.24 -8.36
N ILE A 130 7.42 3.53 -8.61
CA ILE A 130 8.38 4.45 -9.23
C ILE A 130 9.60 4.66 -8.32
N GLU A 131 9.39 4.98 -7.04
CA GLU A 131 10.48 5.15 -6.06
C GLU A 131 11.34 3.90 -5.93
N GLY A 132 10.70 2.72 -5.87
CA GLY A 132 11.38 1.43 -5.84
C GLY A 132 12.24 1.20 -7.08
N LEU A 133 11.71 1.53 -8.26
CA LEU A 133 12.44 1.41 -9.53
C LEU A 133 13.62 2.38 -9.60
N ILE A 134 13.44 3.64 -9.21
CA ILE A 134 14.51 4.66 -9.19
C ILE A 134 15.64 4.22 -8.27
N LYS A 135 15.32 3.80 -7.03
CA LYS A 135 16.33 3.30 -6.09
C LYS A 135 17.06 2.08 -6.62
N PHE A 136 16.32 1.15 -7.24
CA PHE A 136 16.93 0.00 -7.85
C PHE A 136 17.89 0.41 -8.99
N MET A 137 17.51 1.32 -9.88
CA MET A 137 18.37 1.76 -11.00
C MET A 137 19.58 2.56 -10.54
N SER A 138 19.43 3.47 -9.58
CA SER A 138 20.52 4.27 -9.01
C SER A 138 21.65 3.40 -8.44
N MET A 139 21.31 2.30 -7.76
CA MET A 139 22.32 1.35 -7.24
C MET A 139 23.14 0.62 -8.31
N LYS A 140 22.71 0.59 -9.57
CA LYS A 140 23.49 0.01 -10.67
C LYS A 140 24.56 1.00 -11.17
N SER A 141 24.41 2.29 -10.91
CA SER A 141 25.33 3.32 -11.36
C SER A 141 26.62 3.41 -10.52
N GLU A 142 26.62 2.81 -9.33
CA GLU A 142 27.73 2.90 -8.35
C GLU A 142 28.58 1.62 -8.29
N SER A 143 28.28 0.61 -9.11
CA SER A 143 29.01 -0.67 -9.20
C SER A 143 29.75 -0.80 -10.51
#